data_AF-A0A2V9XX76-F1
#
_entry.id   AF-A0A2V9XX76-F1
#
_cell.length_a   1.000
_cell.length_b   1.000
_cell.length_c   1.000
_cell.angle_alpha   90.00
_cell.angle_beta   90.00
_cell.angle_gamma   90.00
#
_symmetry.space_group_name_H-M   'P 1'
#
loop_
_entity.id
_entity.type
_entity.pdbx_description
1 polymer ?
#
loop_
_entity_poly.entity_id
_entity_poly.type
_entity_poly.pdbx_seq_one_letter_code
_entity_poly.pdbx_strand_id
1 'polypeptide(L)'
;NGYGTITAPGNDPYVITVGAMKTMVTPDRSDDQIASYSSKGPTQIDHIVKPDLLAPGNMIASLKGSGTIINTYPNNTVPQSYYMVNGSIGSISGQYFFLNGTSMAAPVVSGAVALLLQAHPELTPDQVKARLMRSAYKTLPRYSSTTDAITGVTYTAQYDIFTVGAGYLDVAAALADTGIGTGTAASPVAGYDSATGAVYLVADSSAVWGSSAVWGGSAVWGSNIFDQSAVWGSSAVWGSSAVWGSSAVWGSSAVWGSSSLTGFSAVWGSSAVWGSSVNTGVESLSTFINGEE
;
A
#
# COMPACT_ATOMS: atom_id res chain seq x y z
N ASN A 1 14.72 -11.18 5.90
CA ASN A 1 13.46 -10.88 5.20
C ASN A 1 12.39 -11.83 5.67
N GLY A 2 11.33 -11.31 6.25
CA GLY A 2 10.22 -12.11 6.78
C GLY A 2 9.06 -11.24 7.22
N TYR A 3 7.94 -11.89 7.48
CA TYR A 3 6.74 -11.33 8.11
C TYR A 3 6.95 -11.26 9.64
N GLY A 4 6.12 -10.52 10.36
CA GLY A 4 6.23 -10.43 11.83
C GLY A 4 7.24 -9.41 12.34
N THR A 5 7.65 -8.43 11.51
CA THR A 5 8.71 -7.48 11.89
C THR A 5 8.18 -6.11 12.32
N ILE A 6 6.87 -5.93 12.40
CA ILE A 6 6.24 -4.70 12.90
C ILE A 6 6.37 -4.66 14.43
N THR A 7 7.06 -3.65 14.95
CA THR A 7 7.32 -3.48 16.39
C THR A 7 6.47 -2.36 17.00
N ALA A 8 6.47 -2.30 18.32
CA ALA A 8 5.88 -1.19 19.05
C ALA A 8 6.52 0.16 18.69
N PRO A 9 5.73 1.25 18.66
CA PRO A 9 4.27 1.30 18.87
C PRO A 9 3.44 0.99 17.61
N GLY A 10 4.07 0.70 16.47
CA GLY A 10 3.38 0.46 15.19
C GLY A 10 2.58 -0.83 15.10
N ASN A 11 2.64 -1.69 16.13
CA ASN A 11 1.84 -2.89 16.24
C ASN A 11 0.43 -2.63 16.84
N ASP A 12 0.15 -1.45 17.39
CA ASP A 12 -1.17 -1.12 17.93
C ASP A 12 -2.23 -1.06 16.82
N PRO A 13 -3.42 -1.68 16.99
CA PRO A 13 -4.44 -1.72 15.96
C PRO A 13 -4.99 -0.33 15.59
N TYR A 14 -4.98 0.64 16.51
CA TYR A 14 -5.58 1.97 16.32
C TYR A 14 -4.62 2.97 15.68
N VAL A 15 -3.31 2.80 15.81
CA VAL A 15 -2.35 3.70 15.16
C VAL A 15 -2.36 3.50 13.64
N ILE A 16 -1.97 4.55 12.90
CA ILE A 16 -1.70 4.46 11.47
C ILE A 16 -0.23 4.05 11.30
N THR A 17 -0.02 2.80 10.91
CA THR A 17 1.31 2.22 10.70
C THR A 17 1.71 2.37 9.25
N VAL A 18 2.86 2.99 9.00
CA VAL A 18 3.29 3.40 7.66
C VAL A 18 4.52 2.63 7.22
N GLY A 19 4.42 1.92 6.09
CA GLY A 19 5.57 1.33 5.40
C GLY A 19 6.20 2.28 4.39
N ALA A 20 7.39 1.93 3.89
CA ALA A 20 8.17 2.78 3.00
C ALA A 20 8.22 2.26 1.56
N MET A 21 7.95 3.15 0.61
CA MET A 21 8.13 2.94 -0.83
C MET A 21 9.37 3.69 -1.34
N LYS A 22 9.94 3.14 -2.41
CA LYS A 22 10.94 3.74 -3.29
C LYS A 22 10.20 4.38 -4.45
N THR A 23 10.39 5.69 -4.60
CA THR A 23 9.80 6.48 -5.70
C THR A 23 10.49 6.29 -7.03
N MET A 24 11.55 5.47 -7.07
CA MET A 24 12.46 5.30 -8.20
C MET A 24 13.01 6.61 -8.81
N VAL A 25 12.89 7.72 -8.07
CA VAL A 25 13.22 9.09 -8.53
C VAL A 25 12.43 9.48 -9.79
N THR A 26 11.22 8.96 -9.94
CA THR A 26 10.29 9.26 -11.03
C THR A 26 9.02 9.93 -10.47
N PRO A 27 8.29 10.69 -11.31
CA PRO A 27 7.00 11.27 -10.91
C PRO A 27 5.83 10.28 -11.02
N ASP A 28 5.99 9.22 -11.80
CA ASP A 28 5.01 8.16 -11.92
C ASP A 28 5.10 7.26 -10.68
N ARG A 29 4.00 6.60 -10.30
CA ARG A 29 3.94 5.69 -9.15
C ARG A 29 3.88 4.23 -9.58
N SER A 30 3.78 3.95 -10.88
CA SER A 30 3.63 2.60 -11.43
C SER A 30 4.93 1.79 -11.39
N ASP A 31 6.08 2.46 -11.36
CA ASP A 31 7.41 1.85 -11.19
C ASP A 31 7.89 1.85 -9.73
N ASP A 32 7.15 2.48 -8.81
CA ASP A 32 7.49 2.50 -7.39
C ASP A 32 7.53 1.09 -6.79
N GLN A 33 8.51 0.90 -5.90
CA GLN A 33 8.76 -0.41 -5.29
C GLN A 33 8.80 -0.33 -3.77
N ILE A 34 8.40 -1.40 -3.08
CA ILE A 34 8.56 -1.48 -1.63
C ILE A 34 10.04 -1.38 -1.26
N ALA A 35 10.35 -0.60 -0.22
CA ALA A 35 11.69 -0.55 0.31
C ALA A 35 12.05 -1.87 1.00
N SER A 36 13.26 -2.38 0.75
CA SER A 36 13.73 -3.66 1.31
C SER A 36 13.69 -3.69 2.85
N TYR A 37 13.94 -2.55 3.49
CA TYR A 37 13.88 -2.35 4.95
C TYR A 37 12.47 -2.09 5.50
N SER A 38 11.44 -1.96 4.65
CA SER A 38 10.07 -1.77 5.13
C SER A 38 9.60 -3.03 5.86
N SER A 39 9.23 -2.85 7.13
CA SER A 39 8.72 -3.93 7.96
C SER A 39 7.39 -4.46 7.44
N LYS A 40 7.17 -5.75 7.67
CA LYS A 40 6.00 -6.49 7.17
C LYS A 40 5.26 -7.12 8.33
N GLY A 41 3.94 -7.04 8.31
CA GLY A 41 3.06 -7.71 9.26
C GLY A 41 2.97 -9.22 9.00
N PRO A 42 1.92 -9.89 9.47
CA PRO A 42 1.11 -9.41 10.58
C PRO A 42 2.00 -9.17 11.81
N THR A 43 1.50 -8.52 12.86
CA THR A 43 2.25 -8.40 14.10
C THR A 43 2.56 -9.78 14.70
N GLN A 44 3.72 -9.91 15.37
CA GLN A 44 4.29 -11.22 15.67
C GLN A 44 3.47 -12.09 16.66
N ILE A 45 2.68 -11.47 17.54
CA ILE A 45 2.01 -12.17 18.65
C ILE A 45 0.50 -12.22 18.44
N ASP A 46 -0.09 -11.08 18.13
CA ASP A 46 -1.52 -10.82 18.03
C ASP A 46 -2.05 -10.87 16.59
N HIS A 47 -1.17 -11.11 15.62
CA HIS A 47 -1.47 -11.32 14.21
C HIS A 47 -2.30 -10.19 13.56
N ILE A 48 -2.12 -8.96 14.01
CA ILE A 48 -2.77 -7.77 13.46
C ILE A 48 -2.16 -7.46 12.08
N VAL A 49 -3.03 -7.23 11.11
CA VAL A 49 -2.63 -6.85 9.75
C VAL A 49 -2.01 -5.46 9.78
N LYS A 50 -0.74 -5.39 9.40
CA LYS A 50 0.08 -4.17 9.31
C LYS A 50 1.09 -4.30 8.16
N PRO A 51 1.61 -3.20 7.57
CA PRO A 51 1.25 -1.81 7.85
C PRO A 51 -0.18 -1.48 7.38
N ASP A 52 -0.69 -0.30 7.75
CA ASP A 52 -1.99 0.17 7.29
C ASP A 52 -1.92 0.69 5.86
N LEU A 53 -0.87 1.43 5.51
CA LEU A 53 -0.58 1.89 4.16
C LEU A 53 0.91 2.18 3.99
N LEU A 54 1.31 2.52 2.77
CA LEU A 54 2.67 2.92 2.43
C LEU A 54 2.76 4.40 2.08
N ALA A 55 3.95 4.98 2.21
CA ALA A 55 4.27 6.32 1.72
C ALA A 55 5.73 6.41 1.23
N PRO A 56 6.13 7.47 0.50
CA PRO A 56 7.50 7.66 0.06
C PRO A 56 8.45 7.69 1.25
N GLY A 57 9.44 6.81 1.28
CA GLY A 57 10.37 6.67 2.41
C GLY A 57 11.80 6.37 2.01
N ASN A 58 12.14 6.42 0.73
CA ASN A 58 13.49 6.21 0.21
C ASN A 58 13.93 7.44 -0.57
N MET A 59 15.17 7.87 -0.37
CA MET A 59 15.76 9.07 -0.96
C MET A 59 14.90 10.31 -0.75
N ILE A 60 14.38 10.49 0.47
CA ILE A 60 13.57 11.65 0.81
C ILE A 60 14.51 12.79 1.21
N ALA A 61 14.48 13.87 0.42
CA ALA A 61 15.16 15.10 0.76
C ALA A 61 14.41 15.80 1.91
N SER A 62 15.12 16.10 3.00
CA SER A 62 14.58 16.90 4.09
C SER A 62 15.65 17.81 4.68
N LEU A 63 15.25 18.66 5.63
CA LEU A 63 16.14 19.61 6.29
C LEU A 63 17.32 18.89 6.95
N LYS A 64 18.51 19.38 6.65
CA LYS A 64 19.78 18.90 7.18
C LYS A 64 19.93 19.37 8.63
N GLY A 65 20.01 18.42 9.56
CA GLY A 65 20.34 18.69 10.97
C GLY A 65 21.84 18.87 11.21
N SER A 66 22.24 19.05 12.47
CA SER A 66 23.67 19.16 12.87
C SER A 66 24.27 17.84 13.35
N GLY A 67 23.69 16.70 12.96
CA GLY A 67 24.05 15.37 13.45
C GLY A 67 25.30 14.76 12.78
N THR A 68 25.80 13.67 13.35
CA THR A 68 26.99 12.95 12.87
C THR A 68 26.78 12.22 11.54
N ILE A 69 25.54 11.82 11.22
CA ILE A 69 25.18 11.11 9.97
C ILE A 69 25.67 11.82 8.72
N ILE A 70 25.68 13.15 8.72
CA ILE A 70 26.14 13.96 7.58
C ILE A 70 27.63 13.78 7.32
N ASN A 71 28.41 13.65 8.39
CA ASN A 71 29.86 13.45 8.28
C ASN A 71 30.19 12.00 7.90
N THR A 72 29.33 11.06 8.27
CA THR A 72 29.47 9.64 7.90
C THR A 72 29.08 9.37 6.45
N TYR A 73 28.05 10.06 5.94
CA TYR A 73 27.51 9.86 4.59
C TYR A 73 27.44 11.16 3.78
N PRO A 74 28.58 11.83 3.50
CA PRO A 74 28.58 13.13 2.82
C PRO A 74 27.97 13.11 1.40
N ASN A 75 27.97 11.94 0.76
CA ASN A 75 27.40 11.74 -0.59
C ASN A 75 25.87 11.83 -0.62
N ASN A 76 25.18 11.74 0.53
CA ASN A 76 23.73 11.87 0.60
C ASN A 76 23.26 13.33 0.62
N THR A 77 24.15 14.29 0.30
CA THR A 77 23.77 15.70 0.20
C THR A 77 22.96 15.95 -1.08
N VAL A 78 21.91 16.77 -0.97
CA VAL A 78 21.05 17.09 -2.11
C VAL A 78 21.76 18.07 -3.05
N PRO A 79 21.79 17.88 -4.37
CA PRO A 79 22.32 18.88 -5.31
C PRO A 79 21.51 20.17 -5.26
N GLN A 80 22.15 21.34 -5.34
CA GLN A 80 21.44 22.63 -5.35
C GLN A 80 20.47 22.76 -6.54
N SER A 81 20.78 22.13 -7.67
CA SER A 81 19.93 22.11 -8.86
C SER A 81 18.54 21.50 -8.61
N TYR A 82 18.35 20.71 -7.55
CA TYR A 82 17.05 20.10 -7.24
C TYR A 82 16.03 21.11 -6.71
N TYR A 83 16.47 22.24 -6.13
CA TYR A 83 15.57 23.21 -5.48
C TYR A 83 15.91 24.68 -5.78
N MET A 84 16.96 24.95 -6.57
CA MET A 84 17.35 26.30 -6.98
C MET A 84 17.39 26.41 -8.51
N VAL A 85 16.70 27.42 -9.06
CA VAL A 85 16.62 27.67 -10.52
C VAL A 85 18.01 27.86 -11.17
N ASN A 86 18.98 28.41 -10.43
CA ASN A 86 20.37 28.58 -10.88
C ASN A 86 21.36 27.72 -10.07
N GLY A 87 20.89 26.62 -9.46
CA GLY A 87 21.74 25.72 -8.68
C GLY A 87 22.66 24.91 -9.60
N SER A 88 23.95 24.83 -9.26
CA SER A 88 24.88 23.95 -9.98
C SER A 88 24.74 22.50 -9.51
N ILE A 89 24.78 21.55 -10.45
CA ILE A 89 24.78 20.10 -10.14
C ILE A 89 25.99 19.71 -9.29
N GLY A 90 27.13 20.40 -9.44
CA GLY A 90 28.35 20.18 -8.66
C GLY A 90 28.37 20.89 -7.29
N SER A 91 27.36 21.70 -6.98
CA SER A 91 27.25 22.39 -5.70
C SER A 91 26.27 21.66 -4.79
N ILE A 92 26.81 21.09 -3.70
CA ILE A 92 26.01 20.38 -2.70
C ILE A 92 25.21 21.34 -1.82
N SER A 93 24.04 20.88 -1.35
CA SER A 93 23.20 21.65 -0.43
C SER A 93 23.81 21.72 0.97
N GLY A 94 23.85 22.94 1.51
CA GLY A 94 24.09 23.16 2.94
C GLY A 94 22.83 22.96 3.80
N GLN A 95 21.65 22.81 3.19
CA GLN A 95 20.36 22.88 3.87
C GLN A 95 19.54 21.59 3.81
N TYR A 96 19.78 20.73 2.80
CA TYR A 96 19.01 19.51 2.58
C TYR A 96 19.90 18.28 2.49
N PHE A 97 19.35 17.15 2.91
CA PHE A 97 20.03 15.86 2.97
C PHE A 97 19.04 14.73 2.67
N PHE A 98 19.48 13.72 1.91
CA PHE A 98 18.69 12.54 1.61
C PHE A 98 18.78 11.52 2.75
N LEU A 99 17.62 11.03 3.18
CA LEU A 99 17.51 9.92 4.12
C LEU A 99 16.51 8.88 3.65
N ASN A 100 16.74 7.65 4.13
CA ASN A 100 15.93 6.48 3.86
C ASN A 100 15.36 5.98 5.19
N GLY A 101 14.09 5.57 5.19
CA GLY A 101 13.47 4.92 6.34
C GLY A 101 11.96 5.06 6.35
N THR A 102 11.29 4.14 7.07
CA THR A 102 9.89 4.34 7.47
C THR A 102 9.72 5.61 8.32
N SER A 103 10.78 6.04 9.01
CA SER A 103 10.86 7.35 9.67
C SER A 103 10.69 8.55 8.74
N MET A 104 10.95 8.40 7.44
CA MET A 104 10.70 9.43 6.42
C MET A 104 9.30 9.28 5.81
N ALA A 105 8.78 8.06 5.71
CA ALA A 105 7.42 7.80 5.24
C ALA A 105 6.34 8.26 6.24
N ALA A 106 6.55 8.03 7.54
CA ALA A 106 5.61 8.40 8.59
C ALA A 106 5.23 9.91 8.59
N PRO A 107 6.18 10.86 8.56
CA PRO A 107 5.83 12.28 8.51
C PRO A 107 5.13 12.71 7.21
N VAL A 108 5.33 12.00 6.09
CA VAL A 108 4.56 12.26 4.86
C VAL A 108 3.08 11.97 5.09
N VAL A 109 2.77 10.84 5.74
CA VAL A 109 1.38 10.52 6.12
C VAL A 109 0.86 11.49 7.17
N SER A 110 1.66 11.90 8.16
CA SER A 110 1.25 12.91 9.13
C SER A 110 0.90 14.25 8.47
N GLY A 111 1.65 14.67 7.44
CA GLY A 111 1.32 15.86 6.64
C GLY A 111 0.01 15.69 5.86
N ALA A 112 -0.23 14.52 5.28
CA ALA A 112 -1.50 14.21 4.62
C ALA A 112 -2.68 14.24 5.60
N VAL A 113 -2.51 13.71 6.81
CA VAL A 113 -3.51 13.80 7.89
C VAL A 113 -3.78 15.27 8.25
N ALA A 114 -2.74 16.09 8.37
CA ALA A 114 -2.90 17.51 8.68
C ALA A 114 -3.70 18.25 7.59
N LEU A 115 -3.44 17.98 6.32
CA LEU A 115 -4.22 18.53 5.20
C LEU A 115 -5.68 18.05 5.24
N LEU A 116 -5.88 16.77 5.53
CA LEU A 116 -7.22 16.19 5.63
C LEU A 116 -8.02 16.84 6.75
N LEU A 117 -7.42 17.03 7.94
CA LEU A 117 -8.05 17.69 9.08
C LEU A 117 -8.20 19.20 8.90
N GLN A 118 -7.35 19.84 8.09
CA GLN A 118 -7.54 21.23 7.69
C GLN A 118 -8.78 21.40 6.82
N ALA A 119 -9.00 20.49 5.87
CA ALA A 119 -10.16 20.51 4.98
C ALA A 119 -11.45 19.99 5.67
N HIS A 120 -11.31 19.00 6.54
CA HIS A 120 -12.40 18.29 7.22
C HIS A 120 -12.11 18.17 8.72
N PRO A 121 -12.19 19.27 9.49
CA PRO A 121 -11.89 19.28 10.92
C PRO A 121 -12.84 18.41 11.75
N GLU A 122 -13.98 17.99 11.19
CA GLU A 122 -14.97 17.13 11.81
C GLU A 122 -14.59 15.64 11.85
N LEU A 123 -13.58 15.21 11.09
CA LEU A 123 -13.23 13.79 11.01
C LEU A 123 -12.66 13.27 12.33
N THR A 124 -13.16 12.12 12.76
CA THR A 124 -12.58 11.39 13.88
C THR A 124 -11.27 10.68 13.48
N PRO A 125 -10.40 10.30 14.43
CA PRO A 125 -9.20 9.53 14.13
C PRO A 125 -9.46 8.25 13.34
N ASP A 126 -10.53 7.51 13.68
CA ASP A 126 -10.95 6.33 12.92
C ASP A 126 -11.33 6.69 11.49
N GLN A 127 -12.08 7.76 11.28
CA GLN A 127 -12.48 8.20 9.94
C GLN A 127 -11.29 8.66 9.10
N VAL A 128 -10.30 9.33 9.71
CA VAL A 128 -9.05 9.70 9.05
C VAL A 128 -8.30 8.45 8.60
N LYS A 129 -8.06 7.51 9.51
CA LYS A 129 -7.37 6.25 9.19
C LYS A 129 -8.09 5.48 8.09
N ALA A 130 -9.41 5.33 8.24
CA ALA A 130 -10.25 4.66 7.26
C ALA A 130 -10.12 5.30 5.88
N ARG A 131 -10.31 6.61 5.80
CA ARG A 131 -10.26 7.37 4.55
C ARG A 131 -8.91 7.22 3.85
N LEU A 132 -7.80 7.36 4.56
CA LEU A 132 -6.47 7.18 3.97
C LEU A 132 -6.28 5.80 3.33
N MET A 133 -6.71 4.74 4.02
CA MET A 133 -6.57 3.36 3.54
C MET A 133 -7.49 3.09 2.33
N ARG A 134 -8.75 3.53 2.38
CA ARG A 134 -9.68 3.37 1.25
C ARG A 134 -9.22 4.14 0.01
N SER A 135 -8.71 5.36 0.20
CA SER A 135 -8.21 6.22 -0.89
C SER A 135 -6.90 5.74 -1.51
N ALA A 136 -6.16 4.89 -0.79
CA ALA A 136 -4.81 4.53 -1.20
C ALA A 136 -4.80 3.94 -2.61
N TYR A 137 -3.75 4.27 -3.36
CA TYR A 137 -3.48 3.75 -4.68
C TYR A 137 -3.15 2.25 -4.59
N LYS A 138 -3.89 1.44 -5.35
CA LYS A 138 -3.91 -0.02 -5.26
C LYS A 138 -3.33 -0.73 -6.49
N THR A 139 -2.96 0.03 -7.52
CA THR A 139 -2.35 -0.52 -8.74
C THR A 139 -0.85 -0.67 -8.55
N LEU A 140 -0.46 -1.65 -7.73
CA LEU A 140 0.93 -1.96 -7.45
C LEU A 140 1.35 -3.23 -8.20
N PRO A 141 2.65 -3.41 -8.52
CA PRO A 141 3.14 -4.67 -9.06
C PRO A 141 2.91 -5.81 -8.06
N ARG A 142 2.80 -7.05 -8.55
CA ARG A 142 2.56 -8.23 -7.68
C ARG A 142 3.74 -8.52 -6.74
N TYR A 143 4.93 -8.24 -7.21
CA TYR A 143 6.15 -8.39 -6.45
C TYR A 143 7.19 -7.41 -6.98
N SER A 144 8.21 -7.17 -6.19
CA SER A 144 9.46 -6.58 -6.67
C SER A 144 10.64 -7.34 -6.10
N SER A 145 11.74 -7.35 -6.83
CA SER A 145 12.98 -7.99 -6.44
C SER A 145 14.09 -6.97 -6.46
N THR A 146 14.87 -6.90 -5.40
CA THR A 146 16.07 -6.06 -5.34
C THR A 146 17.27 -6.93 -5.03
N THR A 147 18.36 -6.74 -5.77
CA THR A 147 19.61 -7.47 -5.58
C THR A 147 20.61 -6.55 -4.91
N ASP A 148 21.09 -6.96 -3.74
CA ASP A 148 22.17 -6.29 -3.04
C ASP A 148 23.45 -6.38 -3.90
N ALA A 149 23.99 -5.22 -4.26
CA ALA A 149 25.14 -5.11 -5.16
C ALA A 149 26.44 -5.65 -4.55
N ILE A 150 26.53 -5.71 -3.21
CA ILE A 150 27.73 -6.16 -2.49
C ILE A 150 27.67 -7.67 -2.28
N THR A 151 26.53 -8.18 -1.81
CA THR A 151 26.38 -9.61 -1.47
C THR A 151 25.89 -10.47 -2.64
N GLY A 152 25.32 -9.86 -3.67
CA GLY A 152 24.70 -10.54 -4.81
C GLY A 152 23.39 -11.25 -4.46
N VAL A 153 22.87 -11.07 -3.24
CA VAL A 153 21.64 -11.72 -2.78
C VAL A 153 20.43 -10.97 -3.33
N THR A 154 19.53 -11.68 -4.00
CA THR A 154 18.25 -11.14 -4.46
C THR A 154 17.17 -11.33 -3.40
N TYR A 155 16.56 -10.23 -3.00
CA TYR A 155 15.42 -10.18 -2.09
C TYR A 155 14.14 -9.90 -2.86
N THR A 156 13.20 -10.85 -2.83
CA THR A 156 11.87 -10.69 -3.44
C THR A 156 10.84 -10.38 -2.37
N ALA A 157 10.07 -9.31 -2.56
CA ALA A 157 8.94 -8.95 -1.73
C ALA A 157 7.64 -9.14 -2.51
N GLN A 158 6.73 -9.96 -1.97
CA GLN A 158 5.38 -10.12 -2.50
C GLN A 158 4.49 -8.99 -1.97
N TYR A 159 3.58 -8.48 -2.80
CA TYR A 159 2.75 -7.32 -2.43
C TYR A 159 1.40 -7.79 -1.93
N ASP A 160 1.44 -8.37 -0.74
CA ASP A 160 0.26 -8.80 0.00
C ASP A 160 -0.14 -7.79 1.08
N ILE A 161 -1.21 -8.12 1.80
CA ILE A 161 -1.82 -7.23 2.80
C ILE A 161 -0.88 -6.92 3.96
N PHE A 162 0.07 -7.82 4.24
CA PHE A 162 1.06 -7.66 5.30
C PHE A 162 2.28 -6.86 4.85
N THR A 163 2.45 -6.67 3.55
CA THR A 163 3.58 -5.95 2.97
C THR A 163 3.20 -4.53 2.59
N VAL A 164 2.07 -4.36 1.91
CA VAL A 164 1.65 -3.06 1.36
C VAL A 164 0.43 -2.46 2.05
N GLY A 165 -0.18 -3.20 2.98
CA GLY A 165 -1.38 -2.75 3.65
C GLY A 165 -2.49 -2.44 2.65
N ALA A 166 -3.17 -1.31 2.85
CA ALA A 166 -4.26 -0.86 1.97
C ALA A 166 -3.78 -0.30 0.62
N GLY A 167 -2.46 -0.19 0.45
CA GLY A 167 -1.81 0.37 -0.73
C GLY A 167 -1.01 1.63 -0.40
N TYR A 168 -0.78 2.44 -1.42
CA TYR A 168 0.15 3.56 -1.37
C TYR A 168 -0.59 4.90 -1.24
N LEU A 169 -0.18 5.75 -0.28
CA LEU A 169 -0.81 7.03 0.06
C LEU A 169 -1.24 7.85 -1.18
N ASP A 170 -2.51 8.26 -1.23
CA ASP A 170 -3.03 9.18 -2.23
C ASP A 170 -3.79 10.33 -1.55
N VAL A 171 -3.13 11.48 -1.45
CA VAL A 171 -3.66 12.64 -0.73
C VAL A 171 -4.83 13.28 -1.48
N ALA A 172 -4.75 13.32 -2.82
CA ALA A 172 -5.80 13.92 -3.64
C ALA A 172 -7.08 13.07 -3.59
N ALA A 173 -6.95 11.75 -3.71
CA ALA A 173 -8.06 10.83 -3.54
C ALA A 173 -8.67 10.94 -2.13
N ALA A 174 -7.83 11.05 -1.09
CA ALA A 174 -8.31 11.21 0.29
C ALA A 174 -9.05 12.52 0.53
N LEU A 175 -8.65 13.63 -0.10
CA LEU A 175 -9.37 14.90 0.00
C LEU A 175 -10.69 14.90 -0.81
N ALA A 176 -10.72 14.18 -1.93
CA ALA A 176 -11.93 14.07 -2.75
C ALA A 176 -12.98 13.09 -2.16
N ASP A 177 -12.56 12.27 -1.21
CA ASP A 177 -13.38 11.22 -0.64
C ASP A 177 -14.37 11.73 0.42
N THR A 178 -15.67 11.56 0.17
CA THR A 178 -16.75 12.00 1.06
C THR A 178 -17.35 10.88 1.91
N GLY A 179 -16.87 9.65 1.79
CA GLY A 179 -17.42 8.54 2.57
C GLY A 179 -17.12 8.71 4.06
N ILE A 180 -18.13 8.41 4.88
CA ILE A 180 -18.05 8.43 6.34
C ILE A 180 -18.21 7.00 6.84
N GLY A 181 -17.21 6.51 7.56
CA GLY A 181 -17.26 5.21 8.23
C GLY A 181 -17.93 5.35 9.60
N THR A 182 -18.84 4.43 9.91
CA THR A 182 -19.39 4.27 11.26
C THR A 182 -18.77 3.02 11.88
N GLY A 183 -17.95 3.21 12.92
CA GLY A 183 -17.22 2.12 13.57
C GLY A 183 -15.74 2.44 13.81
N THR A 184 -15.00 1.47 14.32
CA THR A 184 -13.56 1.60 14.54
C THR A 184 -12.77 1.29 13.26
N ALA A 185 -11.70 2.04 13.01
CA ALA A 185 -10.72 1.74 11.96
C ALA A 185 -9.54 0.91 12.49
N ALA A 186 -9.73 0.23 13.62
CA ALA A 186 -8.78 -0.76 14.13
C ALA A 186 -8.38 -1.74 13.02
N SER A 187 -7.09 -2.04 12.97
CA SER A 187 -6.54 -2.95 11.98
C SER A 187 -7.02 -4.38 12.30
N PRO A 188 -7.49 -5.16 11.31
CA PRO A 188 -8.07 -6.47 11.57
C PRO A 188 -7.02 -7.49 12.00
N VAL A 189 -7.45 -8.51 12.72
CA VAL A 189 -6.63 -9.69 13.03
C VAL A 189 -6.67 -10.66 11.86
N ALA A 190 -5.52 -11.22 11.49
CA ALA A 190 -5.43 -12.32 10.54
C ALA A 190 -5.65 -13.66 11.25
N GLY A 191 -6.61 -14.43 10.77
CA GLY A 191 -6.82 -15.83 11.13
C GLY A 191 -6.13 -16.76 10.14
N TYR A 192 -5.71 -17.93 10.62
CA TYR A 192 -5.14 -18.99 9.79
C TYR A 192 -5.90 -20.29 10.06
N ASP A 193 -6.43 -20.89 9.00
CA ASP A 193 -7.04 -22.22 9.06
C ASP A 193 -6.01 -23.27 8.65
N SER A 194 -5.55 -24.05 9.62
CA SER A 194 -4.58 -25.13 9.41
C SER A 194 -5.08 -26.29 8.53
N ALA A 195 -6.39 -26.48 8.39
CA ALA A 195 -6.95 -27.56 7.59
C ALA A 195 -6.98 -27.22 6.09
N THR A 196 -7.22 -25.95 5.77
CA THR A 196 -7.31 -25.45 4.38
C THR A 196 -6.06 -24.70 3.94
N GLY A 197 -5.19 -24.30 4.87
CA GLY A 197 -4.05 -23.42 4.62
C GLY A 197 -4.45 -21.97 4.33
N ALA A 198 -5.73 -21.61 4.53
CA ALA A 198 -6.24 -20.29 4.19
C ALA A 198 -5.92 -19.26 5.28
N VAL A 199 -5.54 -18.05 4.84
CA VAL A 199 -5.45 -16.86 5.69
C VAL A 199 -6.67 -16.00 5.42
N TYR A 200 -7.36 -15.57 6.47
CA TYR A 200 -8.57 -14.75 6.38
C TYR A 200 -8.54 -13.61 7.38
N LEU A 201 -9.32 -12.56 7.13
CA LEU A 201 -9.51 -11.47 8.09
C LEU A 201 -10.61 -11.85 9.07
N VAL A 202 -10.31 -11.78 10.36
CA VAL A 202 -11.34 -11.95 11.40
C VAL A 202 -12.28 -10.75 11.32
N ALA A 203 -13.52 -10.99 10.94
CA ALA A 203 -14.52 -9.93 10.81
C ALA A 203 -14.89 -9.38 12.19
N ASP A 204 -14.87 -8.06 12.30
CA ASP A 204 -15.43 -7.34 13.44
C ASP A 204 -16.59 -6.48 12.92
N SER A 205 -17.82 -6.79 13.37
CA SER A 205 -19.02 -6.05 12.98
C SER A 205 -18.98 -4.58 13.38
N SER A 206 -18.17 -4.23 14.38
CA SER A 206 -17.95 -2.86 14.85
C SER A 206 -16.86 -2.11 14.07
N ALA A 207 -16.06 -2.82 13.28
CA ALA A 207 -15.03 -2.20 12.45
C ALA A 207 -15.60 -1.66 11.15
N VAL A 208 -15.10 -0.49 10.74
CA VAL A 208 -15.53 0.22 9.52
C VAL A 208 -15.43 -0.68 8.28
N TRP A 209 -14.48 -1.63 8.27
CA TRP A 209 -14.19 -2.51 7.15
C TRP A 209 -15.14 -3.73 7.01
N GLY A 210 -15.88 -4.06 8.08
CA GLY A 210 -16.60 -5.33 8.19
C GLY A 210 -18.06 -5.33 7.71
N SER A 211 -18.68 -4.16 7.57
CA SER A 211 -20.15 -4.08 7.64
C SER A 211 -20.83 -3.09 6.68
N SER A 212 -20.15 -2.51 5.68
CA SER A 212 -20.83 -1.61 4.74
C SER A 212 -20.34 -1.69 3.28
N ALA A 213 -21.27 -1.46 2.34
CA ALA A 213 -20.99 -1.37 0.91
C ALA A 213 -20.01 -0.24 0.53
N VAL A 214 -19.84 0.75 1.41
CA VAL A 214 -18.92 1.88 1.23
C VAL A 214 -17.48 1.53 1.65
N TRP A 215 -17.31 0.55 2.55
CA TRP A 215 -16.06 0.26 3.24
C TRP A 215 -15.66 -1.23 3.25
N GLY A 216 -16.30 -2.07 2.42
CA GLY A 216 -16.02 -3.51 2.41
C GLY A 216 -14.53 -3.83 2.22
N GLY A 217 -14.06 -4.93 2.82
CA GLY A 217 -12.64 -5.29 2.85
C GLY A 217 -11.92 -5.22 1.50
N SER A 218 -12.54 -5.67 0.40
CA SER A 218 -11.95 -5.59 -0.94
C SER A 218 -11.76 -4.15 -1.46
N ALA A 219 -12.60 -3.20 -1.05
CA ALA A 219 -12.47 -1.79 -1.45
C ALA A 219 -11.33 -1.09 -0.68
N VAL A 220 -11.06 -1.54 0.55
CA VAL A 220 -10.04 -0.98 1.42
C VAL A 220 -8.67 -1.48 1.04
N TRP A 221 -8.53 -2.79 0.81
CA TRP A 221 -7.25 -3.44 0.56
C TRP A 221 -7.04 -3.74 -0.94
N GLY A 222 -8.03 -3.57 -1.81
CA GLY A 222 -7.91 -3.84 -3.26
C GLY A 222 -7.95 -5.33 -3.63
N SER A 223 -8.14 -5.62 -4.91
CA SER A 223 -8.20 -7.00 -5.44
C SER A 223 -6.84 -7.64 -5.65
N ASN A 224 -5.81 -6.85 -5.97
CA ASN A 224 -4.45 -7.32 -6.29
C ASN A 224 -3.71 -7.90 -5.08
N ILE A 225 -4.25 -7.68 -3.87
CA ILE A 225 -3.63 -8.05 -2.59
C ILE A 225 -4.01 -9.46 -2.11
N PHE A 226 -5.09 -10.04 -2.64
CA PHE A 226 -5.64 -11.31 -2.16
C PHE A 226 -5.39 -12.51 -3.10
N ASP A 227 -4.48 -12.36 -4.06
CA ASP A 227 -4.37 -13.25 -5.23
C ASP A 227 -3.65 -14.60 -4.99
N GLN A 228 -3.75 -15.15 -3.78
CA GLN A 228 -3.32 -16.53 -3.44
C GLN A 228 -4.10 -17.17 -2.27
N SER A 229 -5.03 -16.48 -1.61
CA SER A 229 -5.77 -17.05 -0.47
C SER A 229 -7.20 -16.53 -0.46
N ALA A 230 -8.15 -17.43 -0.72
CA ALA A 230 -9.58 -17.15 -0.73
C ALA A 230 -9.99 -16.43 0.56
N VAL A 231 -10.31 -15.14 0.46
CA VAL A 231 -10.88 -14.40 1.58
C VAL A 231 -12.39 -14.57 1.56
N TRP A 232 -12.90 -15.20 2.60
CA TRP A 232 -14.32 -15.39 2.84
C TRP A 232 -14.93 -14.06 3.31
N GLY A 233 -15.92 -13.54 2.59
CA GLY A 233 -16.65 -12.36 3.01
C GLY A 233 -17.67 -11.86 1.98
N SER A 234 -18.83 -11.42 2.46
CA SER A 234 -19.90 -10.81 1.69
C SER A 234 -19.41 -9.51 1.04
N SER A 235 -19.05 -9.54 -0.24
CA SER A 235 -18.53 -8.36 -0.95
C SER A 235 -19.31 -8.10 -2.24
N ALA A 236 -19.78 -6.86 -2.40
CA ALA A 236 -20.30 -6.33 -3.65
C ALA A 236 -19.13 -5.63 -4.37
N VAL A 237 -18.81 -6.06 -5.59
CA VAL A 237 -17.73 -5.47 -6.39
C VAL A 237 -18.34 -4.41 -7.30
N TRP A 238 -17.94 -3.14 -7.12
CA TRP A 238 -18.32 -2.02 -7.96
C TRP A 238 -17.12 -1.52 -8.78
N GLY A 239 -17.31 -1.33 -10.08
CA GLY A 239 -16.35 -0.64 -10.96
C GLY A 239 -15.88 -1.47 -12.16
N SER A 240 -15.20 -0.79 -13.08
CA SER A 240 -14.57 -1.34 -14.30
C SER A 240 -13.35 -2.21 -13.97
N SER A 241 -13.52 -3.21 -13.13
CA SER A 241 -12.42 -4.05 -12.63
C SER A 241 -12.20 -5.22 -13.58
N ALA A 242 -11.04 -5.25 -14.23
CA ALA A 242 -10.59 -6.45 -14.91
C ALA A 242 -10.27 -7.51 -13.84
N VAL A 243 -11.10 -8.56 -13.73
CA VAL A 243 -10.78 -9.73 -12.92
C VAL A 243 -9.70 -10.51 -13.67
N TRP A 244 -8.44 -10.34 -13.25
CA TRP A 244 -7.31 -11.11 -13.76
C TRP A 244 -7.15 -12.38 -12.94
N GLY A 245 -7.13 -13.54 -13.61
CA GLY A 245 -6.86 -14.84 -12.98
C GLY A 245 -8.08 -15.73 -12.73
N SER A 246 -7.82 -16.92 -12.19
CA SER A 246 -8.82 -17.95 -11.85
C SER A 246 -9.49 -17.63 -10.50
N SER A 247 -10.29 -16.57 -10.43
CA SER A 247 -10.94 -16.15 -9.19
C SER A 247 -12.27 -16.89 -8.96
N ALA A 248 -12.45 -17.46 -7.76
CA ALA A 248 -13.74 -17.99 -7.30
C ALA A 248 -14.33 -17.03 -6.26
N VAL A 249 -15.48 -16.43 -6.55
CA VAL A 249 -16.23 -15.59 -5.61
C VAL A 249 -17.33 -16.44 -4.99
N TRP A 250 -17.31 -16.61 -3.67
CA TRP A 250 -18.32 -17.37 -2.91
C TRP A 250 -19.10 -16.43 -1.99
N GLY A 251 -20.41 -16.27 -2.24
CA GLY A 251 -21.31 -15.41 -1.46
C GLY A 251 -22.52 -14.87 -2.23
N SER A 252 -23.34 -14.03 -1.58
CA SER A 252 -24.45 -13.29 -2.20
C SER A 252 -23.90 -12.05 -2.94
N SER A 253 -23.37 -12.24 -4.16
CA SER A 253 -22.69 -11.18 -4.91
C SER A 253 -23.48 -10.74 -6.15
N ALA A 254 -23.56 -9.43 -6.38
CA ALA A 254 -24.00 -8.83 -7.64
C ALA A 254 -22.77 -8.25 -8.37
N VAL A 255 -22.57 -8.63 -9.64
CA VAL A 255 -21.47 -8.15 -10.49
C VAL A 255 -22.05 -7.22 -11.55
N TRP A 256 -21.56 -5.98 -11.61
CA TRP A 256 -22.02 -4.94 -12.55
C TRP A 256 -20.81 -4.32 -13.28
N GLY A 257 -20.73 -4.45 -14.61
CA GLY A 257 -19.71 -3.77 -15.42
C GLY A 257 -19.34 -4.45 -16.76
N SER A 258 -18.75 -3.68 -17.68
CA SER A 258 -18.20 -4.17 -18.96
C SER A 258 -16.89 -4.93 -18.70
N SER A 259 -16.89 -6.25 -18.76
CA SER A 259 -15.70 -7.08 -18.49
C SER A 259 -15.09 -7.68 -19.77
N SER A 260 -13.77 -7.57 -19.91
CA SER A 260 -13.01 -8.46 -20.80
C SER A 260 -12.70 -9.73 -20.01
N LEU A 261 -13.45 -10.80 -20.27
CA LEU A 261 -13.27 -12.12 -19.66
C LEU A 261 -12.20 -12.89 -20.46
N THR A 262 -10.93 -12.73 -20.10
CA THR A 262 -9.87 -13.65 -20.53
C THR A 262 -9.44 -14.49 -19.33
N GLY A 263 -10.35 -15.36 -18.84
CA GLY A 263 -10.13 -16.26 -17.72
C GLY A 263 -11.40 -17.02 -17.31
N PHE A 264 -11.26 -18.22 -16.73
CA PHE A 264 -12.39 -19.00 -16.21
C PHE A 264 -12.85 -18.44 -14.86
N SER A 265 -13.86 -17.57 -14.85
CA SER A 265 -14.51 -17.10 -13.61
C SER A 265 -15.67 -18.04 -13.25
N ALA A 266 -15.67 -18.60 -12.03
CA ALA A 266 -16.78 -19.37 -11.50
C ALA A 266 -17.45 -18.60 -10.36
N VAL A 267 -18.70 -18.18 -10.55
CA VAL A 267 -19.54 -17.56 -9.52
C VAL A 267 -20.48 -18.63 -8.96
N TRP A 268 -20.38 -18.92 -7.66
CA TRP A 268 -21.28 -19.87 -6.99
C TRP A 268 -22.05 -19.16 -5.87
N GLY A 269 -23.36 -19.00 -6.06
CA GLY A 269 -24.28 -18.31 -5.15
C GLY A 269 -25.51 -17.74 -5.88
N SER A 270 -26.48 -17.19 -5.15
CA SER A 270 -27.65 -16.49 -5.71
C SER A 270 -27.20 -15.20 -6.41
N SER A 271 -26.92 -15.25 -7.72
CA SER A 271 -26.25 -14.17 -8.44
C SER A 271 -26.94 -13.81 -9.76
N ALA A 272 -26.89 -12.53 -10.14
CA ALA A 272 -27.29 -12.00 -11.44
C ALA A 272 -26.06 -11.40 -12.14
N VAL A 273 -25.78 -11.82 -13.38
CA VAL A 273 -24.62 -11.40 -14.18
C VAL A 273 -25.11 -10.75 -15.48
N TRP A 274 -24.65 -9.53 -15.80
CA TRP A 274 -24.96 -8.80 -17.03
C TRP A 274 -23.72 -8.05 -17.56
N GLY A 275 -23.33 -8.26 -18.83
CA GLY A 275 -22.26 -7.50 -19.51
C GLY A 275 -21.74 -8.13 -20.82
N SER A 276 -21.23 -7.31 -21.76
CA SER A 276 -20.75 -7.67 -23.11
C SER A 276 -19.21 -7.62 -23.26
N SER A 277 -18.62 -8.57 -23.99
CA SER A 277 -17.16 -8.82 -24.10
C SER A 277 -16.50 -8.22 -25.36
N VAL A 278 -15.24 -7.73 -25.26
CA VAL A 278 -14.33 -7.49 -26.41
C VAL A 278 -12.86 -7.86 -26.03
N ASN A 279 -12.10 -8.38 -27.01
CA ASN A 279 -10.92 -9.26 -26.87
C ASN A 279 -9.53 -8.58 -27.11
N THR A 280 -8.52 -9.05 -26.35
CA THR A 280 -7.03 -9.11 -26.43
C THR A 280 -6.13 -8.16 -27.25
N GLY A 281 -4.97 -7.82 -26.65
CA GLY A 281 -3.67 -7.57 -27.30
C GLY A 281 -2.50 -7.75 -26.31
N VAL A 282 -1.43 -8.45 -26.71
CA VAL A 282 -0.23 -8.80 -25.91
C VAL A 282 0.95 -7.91 -26.30
N GLU A 283 1.72 -7.39 -25.34
CA GLU A 283 3.10 -6.92 -25.59
C GLU A 283 4.07 -7.30 -24.46
N SER A 284 5.25 -7.73 -24.86
CA SER A 284 6.42 -8.07 -24.03
C SER A 284 7.45 -6.94 -24.09
N LEU A 285 8.09 -6.59 -22.97
CA LEU A 285 9.28 -5.73 -23.00
C LEU A 285 10.36 -6.16 -21.98
N SER A 286 11.58 -6.24 -22.47
CA SER A 286 12.83 -6.51 -21.73
C SER A 286 13.58 -5.21 -21.44
N THR A 287 14.19 -5.04 -20.25
CA THR A 287 15.35 -4.12 -20.07
C THR A 287 16.20 -4.42 -18.82
N PHE A 288 17.48 -4.10 -18.95
CA PHE A 288 18.63 -4.39 -18.08
C PHE A 288 18.92 -3.31 -16.99
N ILE A 289 19.35 -3.79 -15.81
CA ILE A 289 20.42 -3.40 -14.85
C ILE A 289 20.72 -1.90 -14.53
N ASN A 290 20.70 -1.53 -13.24
CA ASN A 290 21.85 -1.04 -12.43
C ASN A 290 21.55 -1.07 -10.92
N GLY A 291 22.55 -1.54 -10.14
CA GLY A 291 22.45 -1.94 -8.73
C GLY A 291 22.44 -0.82 -7.70
N GLU A 292 22.24 -1.21 -6.43
CA GLU A 292 22.08 -0.34 -5.26
C GLU A 292 23.39 0.38 -4.87
N GLU A 293 23.47 1.69 -5.13
CA GLU A 293 24.03 2.75 -4.26
C GLU A 293 23.30 4.08 -4.51
#